data_AF-A0AAP3YZM6-F1
#
_entry.id   AF-A0AAP3YZM6-F1
#
_cell.length_a   1.000
_cell.length_b   1.000
_cell.length_c   1.000
_cell.angle_alpha   90.00
_cell.angle_beta   90.00
_cell.angle_gamma   90.00
#
_symmetry.space_group_name_H-M   'P 1'
#
loop_
_entity.id
_entity.type
_entity.pdbx_description
1 polymer ?
#
loop_
_entity_poly.entity_id
_entity_poly.type
_entity_poly.pdbx_seq_one_letter_code
_entity_poly.pdbx_strand_id
1 'polypeptide(L)'
;MVVRYYWGKPNDVVRWYLRGTLYLSAQSRKSYIEKTGAEPGNLPRLLKLLKELDEVFETVDTDSMALLCLRYVELLSVTDTAKLTGLSNSQVSTRTAKVMKKAKDIIAKA
;
A
#
# COMPACT_ATOMS: atom_id res chain seq x y z
N MET A 1 15.17 -14.86 17.18
CA MET A 1 15.24 -13.39 17.42
C MET A 1 14.01 -12.79 16.76
N VAL A 2 13.02 -12.34 17.55
CA VAL A 2 11.75 -11.81 17.00
C VAL A 2 12.00 -10.37 16.56
N VAL A 3 12.03 -10.13 15.25
CA VAL A 3 12.12 -8.78 14.68
C VAL A 3 10.82 -8.05 15.02
N ARG A 4 10.83 -7.28 16.11
CA ARG A 4 9.76 -6.36 16.47
C ARG A 4 9.98 -5.08 15.66
N TYR A 5 9.32 -4.96 14.52
CA TYR A 5 9.20 -3.69 13.83
C TYR A 5 8.53 -2.68 14.78
N TYR A 6 9.07 -1.46 14.92
CA TYR A 6 8.54 -0.42 15.84
C TYR A 6 7.08 -0.01 15.55
N TRP A 7 6.54 -0.49 14.43
CA TRP A 7 5.30 -0.05 13.81
C TRP A 7 4.11 -1.00 14.04
N GLY A 8 4.30 -2.10 14.78
CA GLY A 8 3.33 -3.20 14.81
C GLY A 8 3.49 -4.14 13.59
N LYS A 9 2.40 -4.77 13.13
CA LYS A 9 2.44 -5.68 11.97
C LYS A 9 2.66 -4.85 10.68
N PRO A 10 3.71 -5.11 9.89
CA PRO A 10 3.98 -4.38 8.65
C PRO A 10 2.81 -4.30 7.65
N ASN A 11 1.98 -5.35 7.61
CA ASN A 11 0.78 -5.37 6.77
C ASN A 11 -0.16 -4.22 7.11
N ASP A 12 -0.35 -3.94 8.40
CA ASP A 12 -1.27 -2.89 8.86
C ASP A 12 -0.72 -1.50 8.48
N VAL A 13 0.58 -1.27 8.55
CA VAL A 13 1.22 0.02 8.28
C VAL A 13 1.11 0.45 6.82
N VAL A 14 1.43 -0.43 5.87
CA VAL A 14 1.26 -0.13 4.43
C VAL A 14 -0.22 0.03 4.10
N ARG A 15 -1.08 -0.81 4.69
CA ARG A 15 -2.53 -0.65 4.59
C ARG A 15 -2.93 0.72 5.09
N TRP A 16 -2.43 1.18 6.23
CA TRP A 16 -2.74 2.49 6.81
C TRP A 16 -2.21 3.67 6.00
N TYR A 17 -1.05 3.56 5.35
CA TYR A 17 -0.50 4.63 4.52
C TYR A 17 -1.24 4.77 3.18
N LEU A 18 -1.44 3.66 2.46
CA LEU A 18 -2.15 3.65 1.17
C LEU A 18 -3.67 3.76 1.35
N ARG A 19 -4.26 3.12 2.37
CA ARG A 19 -5.67 3.38 2.75
C ARG A 19 -5.82 4.77 3.32
N GLY A 20 -4.94 5.26 4.17
CA GLY A 20 -5.13 6.55 4.84
C GLY A 20 -5.42 7.67 3.84
N THR A 21 -4.63 7.78 2.77
CA THR A 21 -4.86 8.79 1.73
C THR A 21 -6.06 8.50 0.83
N LEU A 22 -6.20 7.27 0.34
CA LEU A 22 -7.25 6.93 -0.64
C LEU A 22 -8.62 6.67 0.00
N TYR A 23 -8.67 6.01 1.15
CA TYR A 23 -9.88 5.77 1.94
C TYR A 23 -10.43 7.06 2.52
N LEU A 24 -9.61 7.96 3.07
CA LEU A 24 -10.11 9.28 3.52
C LEU A 24 -10.69 10.05 2.34
N SER A 25 -10.01 10.05 1.19
CA SER A 25 -10.53 10.71 -0.02
C SER A 25 -11.84 10.09 -0.51
N ALA A 26 -11.95 8.76 -0.53
CA ALA A 26 -13.16 8.05 -0.96
C ALA A 26 -14.32 8.19 0.04
N GLN A 27 -14.04 8.14 1.35
CA GLN A 27 -15.02 8.28 2.43
C GLN A 27 -15.52 9.72 2.54
N SER A 28 -14.63 10.72 2.44
CA SER A 28 -15.02 12.13 2.36
C SER A 28 -15.90 12.40 1.15
N ARG A 29 -15.56 11.82 -0.02
CA ARG A 29 -16.38 11.93 -1.24
C ARG A 29 -17.75 11.25 -1.08
N LYS A 30 -17.78 10.06 -0.47
CA LYS A 30 -19.03 9.34 -0.16
C LYS A 30 -19.92 10.15 0.80
N SER A 31 -19.36 10.67 1.88
CA SER A 31 -20.09 11.51 2.85
C SER A 31 -20.60 12.81 2.23
N TYR A 32 -19.83 13.42 1.32
CA TYR A 32 -20.27 14.59 0.57
C TYR A 32 -21.47 14.26 -0.34
N ILE A 33 -21.41 13.16 -1.09
CA ILE A 33 -22.51 12.67 -1.93
C ILE A 33 -23.76 12.39 -1.09
N GLU A 34 -23.61 11.68 0.04
CA GLU A 34 -24.72 11.38 0.96
C GLU A 34 -25.36 12.67 1.54
N LYS A 35 -24.57 13.72 1.78
CA LYS A 35 -25.07 15.00 2.30
C LYS A 35 -25.70 15.91 1.24
N THR A 36 -25.25 15.83 -0.01
CA THR A 36 -25.63 16.76 -1.07
C THR A 36 -26.56 16.15 -2.12
N GLY A 37 -26.77 14.84 -2.09
CA GLY A 37 -27.51 14.11 -3.13
C GLY A 37 -26.80 14.09 -4.48
N ALA A 38 -25.50 14.46 -4.52
CA ALA A 38 -24.73 14.53 -5.75
C ALA A 38 -24.56 13.13 -6.38
N GLU A 39 -24.48 13.06 -7.71
CA GLU A 39 -24.30 11.78 -8.37
C GLU A 39 -22.96 11.11 -8.00
N PRO A 40 -22.94 9.79 -7.79
CA PRO A 40 -21.76 9.08 -7.32
C PRO A 40 -20.60 9.05 -8.32
N GLY A 41 -20.85 9.31 -9.61
CA GLY A 41 -19.83 9.33 -10.65
C GLY A 41 -18.92 8.08 -10.61
N ASN A 42 -17.60 8.29 -10.57
CA ASN A 42 -16.61 7.21 -10.52
C ASN A 42 -16.41 6.56 -9.14
N LEU A 43 -17.18 6.93 -8.12
CA LEU A 43 -17.01 6.41 -6.76
C LEU A 43 -17.10 4.87 -6.67
N PRO A 44 -18.06 4.18 -7.31
CA PRO A 44 -18.13 2.72 -7.26
C PRO A 44 -16.90 2.03 -7.86
N ARG A 45 -16.38 2.59 -8.98
CA ARG A 45 -15.15 2.11 -9.64
C ARG A 45 -13.92 2.30 -8.75
N LEU A 46 -13.82 3.45 -8.08
CA LEU A 46 -12.75 3.74 -7.11
C LEU A 46 -12.78 2.80 -5.91
N LEU A 47 -13.97 2.53 -5.35
CA LEU A 47 -14.14 1.59 -4.24
C LEU A 47 -13.76 0.16 -4.64
N LYS A 48 -14.11 -0.25 -5.86
CA LYS A 48 -13.71 -1.55 -6.40
C LYS A 48 -12.20 -1.66 -6.56
N LEU A 49 -11.55 -0.66 -7.15
CA LEU A 49 -10.09 -0.60 -7.27
C LEU A 49 -9.39 -0.68 -5.91
N LEU A 50 -9.91 0.01 -4.90
CA LEU A 50 -9.35 -0.05 -3.54
C LEU A 50 -9.45 -1.46 -2.95
N LYS A 51 -10.55 -2.16 -3.18
CA LYS A 51 -10.73 -3.54 -2.74
C LYS A 51 -9.74 -4.48 -3.45
N GLU A 52 -9.59 -4.36 -4.77
CA GLU A 52 -8.65 -5.17 -5.55
C GLU A 52 -7.19 -4.92 -5.14
N LEU A 53 -6.83 -3.69 -4.79
CA LEU A 53 -5.51 -3.37 -4.23
C LEU A 53 -5.33 -3.94 -2.81
N ASP A 54 -6.35 -3.89 -1.96
CA ASP A 54 -6.33 -4.50 -0.62
C ASP A 54 -6.05 -6.02 -0.71
N GLU A 55 -6.68 -6.71 -1.66
CA GLU A 55 -6.47 -8.15 -1.89
C GLU A 55 -5.02 -8.46 -2.29
N VAL A 56 -4.35 -7.59 -3.04
CA VAL A 56 -2.91 -7.77 -3.33
C VAL A 56 -2.11 -7.80 -2.04
N PHE A 57 -2.30 -6.80 -1.18
CA PHE A 57 -1.52 -6.66 0.05
C PHE A 57 -1.82 -7.75 1.08
N GLU A 58 -3.03 -8.33 1.10
CA GLU A 58 -3.35 -9.47 1.95
C GLU A 58 -2.55 -10.73 1.60
N THR A 59 -2.12 -10.88 0.34
CA THR A 59 -1.32 -12.03 -0.12
C THR A 59 0.20 -11.85 0.00
N VAL A 60 0.67 -10.66 0.40
CA VAL A 60 2.10 -10.37 0.51
C VAL A 60 2.64 -10.83 1.86
N ASP A 61 3.81 -11.47 1.85
CA ASP A 61 4.50 -11.88 3.06
C ASP A 61 4.96 -10.66 3.91
N THR A 62 5.07 -10.87 5.21
CA THR A 62 5.38 -9.80 6.17
C THR A 62 6.72 -9.10 5.91
N ASP A 63 7.72 -9.82 5.40
CA ASP A 63 9.05 -9.25 5.11
C ASP A 63 8.97 -8.31 3.90
N SER A 64 8.30 -8.74 2.83
CA SER A 64 8.05 -7.91 1.65
C SER A 64 7.21 -6.68 2.01
N MET A 65 6.24 -6.81 2.91
CA MET A 65 5.46 -5.67 3.42
C MET A 65 6.31 -4.71 4.24
N ALA A 66 7.20 -5.20 5.09
CA ALA A 66 8.15 -4.36 5.84
C ALA A 66 9.08 -3.59 4.91
N LEU A 67 9.57 -4.21 3.83
CA LEU A 67 10.37 -3.52 2.82
C LEU A 67 9.59 -2.44 2.09
N LEU A 68 8.29 -2.66 1.82
CA LEU A 68 7.43 -1.65 1.23
C LEU A 68 7.21 -0.47 2.19
N CYS A 69 7.03 -0.71 3.50
CA CYS A 69 6.99 0.37 4.50
C CYS A 69 8.24 1.24 4.45
N LEU A 70 9.41 0.62 4.53
CA LEU A 70 10.68 1.33 4.54
C LEU A 70 10.87 2.16 3.26
N ARG A 71 10.49 1.61 2.10
CA ARG A 71 10.70 2.25 0.80
C ARG A 71 9.70 3.36 0.49
N TYR A 72 8.44 3.20 0.87
CA TYR A 72 7.35 4.05 0.38
C TYR A 72 6.62 4.83 1.47
N VAL A 73 6.77 4.43 2.75
CA VAL A 73 6.23 5.16 3.91
C VAL A 73 7.32 6.02 4.54
N GLU A 74 8.48 5.44 4.88
CA GLU A 74 9.64 6.21 5.37
C GLU A 74 10.45 6.87 4.25
N LEU A 75 10.09 6.60 2.99
CA LEU A 75 10.77 7.16 1.81
C LEU A 75 12.28 6.85 1.75
N LEU A 76 12.72 5.74 2.36
CA LEU A 76 14.13 5.36 2.34
C LEU A 76 14.57 4.97 0.93
N SER A 77 15.81 5.30 0.59
CA SER A 77 16.45 4.81 -0.63
C SER A 77 16.64 3.29 -0.60
N VAL A 78 16.89 2.67 -1.75
CA VAL A 78 17.18 1.22 -1.82
C VAL A 78 18.41 0.90 -0.98
N THR A 79 19.44 1.76 -1.07
CA THR A 79 20.70 1.63 -0.35
C THR A 79 20.53 1.77 1.16
N ASP A 80 19.69 2.69 1.62
CA ASP A 80 19.46 2.86 3.07
C ASP A 80 18.61 1.72 3.63
N THR A 81 17.63 1.26 2.84
CA THR A 81 16.83 0.07 3.18
C THR A 81 17.72 -1.19 3.27
N ALA A 82 18.65 -1.37 2.33
CA ALA A 82 19.60 -2.46 2.32
C ALA A 82 20.53 -2.42 3.54
N LYS A 83 21.09 -1.25 3.86
CA LYS A 83 21.90 -1.04 5.08
C LYS A 83 21.13 -1.36 6.36
N LEU A 84 19.87 -0.94 6.45
CA LEU A 84 19.05 -1.14 7.64
C LEU A 84 18.63 -2.60 7.83
N THR A 85 18.41 -3.34 6.75
CA THR A 85 17.87 -4.71 6.78
C THR A 85 18.93 -5.80 6.64
N GLY A 86 20.16 -5.45 6.24
CA GLY A 86 21.22 -6.39 5.91
C GLY A 86 21.00 -7.13 4.58
N LEU A 87 19.97 -6.78 3.81
CA LEU A 87 19.72 -7.34 2.48
C LEU A 87 20.58 -6.64 1.42
N SER A 88 20.81 -7.32 0.30
CA SER A 88 21.41 -6.68 -0.87
C SER A 88 20.42 -5.72 -1.56
N ASN A 89 20.94 -4.70 -2.24
CA ASN A 89 20.14 -3.76 -3.04
C ASN A 89 19.23 -4.48 -4.06
N SER A 90 19.73 -5.58 -4.64
CA SER A 90 18.99 -6.41 -5.60
C SER A 90 17.78 -7.06 -4.92
N GLN A 91 17.95 -7.67 -3.75
CA GLN A 91 16.86 -8.30 -2.99
C GLN A 91 15.77 -7.30 -2.60
N VAL A 92 16.16 -6.10 -2.13
CA VAL A 92 15.22 -5.02 -1.81
C VAL A 92 14.43 -4.62 -3.06
N SER A 93 15.11 -4.43 -4.18
CA SER A 93 14.49 -4.00 -5.44
C SER A 93 13.55 -5.06 -6.01
N THR A 94 13.96 -6.34 -6.07
CA THR A 94 13.14 -7.42 -6.62
C THR A 94 11.88 -7.67 -5.79
N ARG A 95 12.00 -7.69 -4.46
CA ARG A 95 10.86 -7.96 -3.57
C ARG A 95 9.82 -6.84 -3.64
N THR A 96 10.26 -5.59 -3.65
CA THR A 96 9.36 -4.44 -3.76
C THR A 96 8.76 -4.30 -5.16
N ALA A 97 9.55 -4.51 -6.22
CA ALA A 97 9.08 -4.45 -7.61
C ALA A 97 8.01 -5.49 -7.93
N LYS A 98 8.10 -6.70 -7.36
CA LYS A 98 7.10 -7.76 -7.57
C LYS A 98 5.71 -7.35 -7.10
N VAL A 99 5.62 -6.74 -5.92
CA VAL A 99 4.34 -6.26 -5.37
C VAL A 99 3.85 -5.04 -6.14
N MET A 100 4.74 -4.09 -6.43
CA MET A 100 4.40 -2.88 -7.18
C MET A 100 3.94 -3.18 -8.61
N LYS A 101 4.50 -4.21 -9.26
CA LYS A 101 4.05 -4.64 -10.59
C LYS A 101 2.60 -5.13 -10.55
N LYS A 102 2.24 -5.99 -9.59
CA LYS A 102 0.86 -6.46 -9.43
C LYS A 102 -0.11 -5.29 -9.18
N ALA A 103 0.26 -4.35 -8.31
CA ALA A 103 -0.56 -3.17 -8.05
C ALA A 103 -0.73 -2.30 -9.32
N LYS A 104 0.34 -2.08 -10.10
CA LYS A 104 0.28 -1.36 -11.38
C LYS A 104 -0.61 -2.06 -12.40
N ASP A 105 -0.54 -3.39 -12.49
CA ASP A 105 -1.35 -4.17 -13.44
C ASP A 105 -2.85 -4.07 -13.12
N ILE A 106 -3.22 -3.97 -11.84
CA ILE A 106 -4.61 -3.74 -11.42
C ILE A 106 -5.05 -2.32 -11.78
N ILE A 107 -4.22 -1.31 -11.46
CA ILE A 107 -4.51 0.09 -11.78
C ILE A 107 -4.65 0.30 -13.30
N ALA A 108 -3.84 -0.37 -14.12
CA ALA A 108 -3.88 -0.25 -15.58
C ALA A 108 -5.13 -0.87 -16.21
N LYS A 109 -5.77 -1.83 -15.53
CA LYS A 109 -7.02 -2.47 -15.98
C LYS A 109 -8.27 -1.77 -15.45
N ALA A 110 -8.09 -0.93 -14.44
CA ALA A 110 -9.18 -0.30 -13.70
C ALA A 110 -9.77 0.86 -14.45
#